data_AF-A0A835HKK9-F1
#
_entry.id   AF-A0A835HKK9-F1
#
_cell.length_a   1.000
_cell.length_b   1.000
_cell.length_c   1.000
_cell.angle_alpha   90.00
_cell.angle_beta   90.00
_cell.angle_gamma   90.00
#
_symmetry.space_group_name_H-M   'P 1'
#
loop_
_entity.id
_entity.type
_entity.pdbx_description
1 polymer ?
#
loop_
_entity_poly.entity_id
_entity_poly.type
_entity_poly.pdbx_seq_one_letter_code
_entity_poly.pdbx_strand_id
1 'polypeptide(L)'
;MCIFLKIHYFDDAQLEEIVGSVKNNEPFLDSVLLHMGTMYTNFRKYEEAMAMYERSLEILEGLFGKSDPFLVPSLLGMAKVYTSIGRASKSVEIYCRTVDILEKSRGAESLDVVVP
;
A
#
# COMPACT_ATOMS: atom_id res chain seq x y z
N MET A 1 -21.75 5.71 30.74
CA MET A 1 -20.72 4.72 30.37
C MET A 1 -21.35 3.79 29.34
N CYS A 2 -21.05 3.98 28.03
CA CYS A 2 -21.34 3.08 26.88
C CYS A 2 -21.51 3.87 25.56
N ILE A 3 -20.53 4.69 25.18
CA ILE A 3 -20.45 5.24 23.80
C ILE A 3 -19.18 4.73 23.09
N PHE A 4 -18.18 4.26 23.84
CA PHE A 4 -16.94 3.72 23.28
C PHE A 4 -17.04 2.34 22.61
N LEU A 5 -18.13 1.59 22.79
CA LEU A 5 -18.29 0.24 22.24
C LEU A 5 -19.01 0.18 20.88
N LYS A 6 -19.58 1.28 20.38
CA LYS A 6 -20.26 1.29 19.07
C LYS A 6 -19.34 1.48 17.87
N ILE A 7 -18.07 1.83 18.09
CA ILE A 7 -17.06 1.96 17.03
C ILE A 7 -16.32 0.63 16.81
N HIS A 8 -16.59 -0.40 17.62
CA HIS A 8 -15.89 -1.69 17.56
C HIS A 8 -16.40 -2.66 16.49
N TYR A 9 -17.46 -2.33 15.73
CA TYR A 9 -18.04 -3.27 14.75
C TYR A 9 -18.74 -2.53 13.59
N PHE A 10 -18.03 -1.66 12.87
CA PHE A 10 -18.29 -1.71 11.42
C PHE A 10 -17.63 -3.01 10.99
N ASP A 11 -18.45 -4.01 10.69
CA ASP A 11 -18.04 -5.39 10.40
C ASP A 11 -16.90 -5.37 9.36
N ASP A 12 -15.73 -5.90 9.72
CA ASP A 12 -14.60 -5.99 8.79
C ASP A 12 -15.02 -6.69 7.49
N ALA A 13 -15.95 -7.66 7.57
CA ALA A 13 -16.48 -8.36 6.41
C ALA A 13 -17.34 -7.44 5.53
N GLN A 14 -18.06 -6.47 6.09
CA GLN A 14 -18.81 -5.49 5.29
C GLN A 14 -17.85 -4.57 4.51
N LEU A 15 -16.75 -4.14 5.13
CA LEU A 15 -15.75 -3.31 4.44
C LEU A 15 -15.03 -4.09 3.36
N GLU A 16 -14.65 -5.34 3.62
CA GLU A 16 -14.03 -6.22 2.62
C GLU A 16 -14.99 -6.53 1.46
N GLU A 17 -16.28 -6.77 1.73
CA GLU A 17 -17.29 -7.02 0.70
C GLU A 17 -17.49 -5.78 -0.19
N ILE A 18 -17.68 -4.61 0.43
CA ILE A 18 -17.86 -3.35 -0.31
C ILE A 18 -16.64 -3.11 -1.20
N VAL A 19 -15.44 -3.18 -0.63
CA VAL A 19 -14.19 -2.88 -1.35
C VAL A 19 -13.88 -3.97 -2.39
N GLY A 20 -14.18 -5.23 -2.09
CA GLY A 20 -14.05 -6.36 -3.02
C GLY A 20 -14.94 -6.24 -4.25
N SER A 21 -16.10 -5.58 -4.13
CA SER A 21 -17.01 -5.33 -5.25
C SER A 21 -16.58 -4.20 -6.19
N VAL A 22 -15.72 -3.27 -5.71
CA VAL A 22 -15.21 -2.14 -6.51
C VAL A 22 -14.21 -2.66 -7.53
N LYS A 23 -14.26 -2.17 -8.77
CA LYS A 23 -13.30 -2.55 -9.81
C LYS A 23 -11.97 -1.81 -9.64
N ASN A 24 -10.87 -2.46 -10.03
CA ASN A 24 -9.50 -1.92 -9.91
C ASN A 24 -9.26 -0.63 -10.71
N ASN A 25 -10.13 -0.26 -11.65
CA ASN A 25 -10.03 0.97 -12.44
C ASN A 25 -10.82 2.15 -11.87
N GLU A 26 -11.51 1.98 -10.75
CA GLU A 26 -12.25 3.06 -10.12
C GLU A 26 -11.28 4.10 -9.51
N PRO A 27 -11.52 5.41 -9.71
CA PRO A 27 -10.65 6.46 -9.20
C PRO A 27 -10.45 6.37 -7.69
N PHE A 28 -9.22 6.62 -7.24
CA PHE A 28 -8.82 6.69 -5.82
C PHE A 28 -8.95 5.38 -5.03
N LEU A 29 -9.30 4.27 -5.66
CA LEU A 29 -9.39 2.97 -4.98
C LEU A 29 -8.02 2.56 -4.39
N ASP A 30 -6.93 2.84 -5.09
CA ASP A 30 -5.55 2.65 -4.63
C ASP A 30 -5.29 3.31 -3.25
N SER A 31 -5.78 4.53 -3.08
CA SER A 31 -5.59 5.36 -1.89
C SER A 31 -6.49 4.88 -0.75
N VAL A 32 -7.73 4.50 -1.06
CA VAL A 32 -8.64 3.85 -0.08
C VAL A 32 -8.01 2.58 0.46
N LEU A 33 -7.52 1.70 -0.43
CA LEU A 33 -6.85 0.45 -0.06
C LEU A 33 -5.59 0.71 0.79
N LEU A 34 -4.77 1.70 0.43
CA LEU A 34 -3.58 2.08 1.21
C LEU A 34 -3.96 2.47 2.66
N HIS A 35 -5.02 3.27 2.83
CA HIS A 35 -5.49 3.69 4.14
C HIS A 35 -6.10 2.52 4.94
N MET A 36 -6.82 1.61 4.28
CA MET A 36 -7.31 0.38 4.91
C MET A 36 -6.16 -0.53 5.35
N GLY A 37 -5.13 -0.71 4.51
CA GLY A 37 -3.93 -1.46 4.88
C GLY A 37 -3.25 -0.87 6.12
N THR A 38 -3.20 0.46 6.22
CA THR A 38 -2.67 1.17 7.40
C THR A 38 -3.51 0.91 8.64
N MET A 39 -4.84 1.01 8.51
CA MET A 39 -5.78 0.72 9.59
C MET A 39 -5.62 -0.73 10.10
N TYR A 40 -5.65 -1.72 9.21
CA TYR A 40 -5.48 -3.13 9.56
C TYR A 40 -4.11 -3.40 10.21
N THR A 41 -3.04 -2.78 9.71
CA THR A 41 -1.71 -2.86 10.34
C THR A 41 -1.75 -2.38 11.80
N ASN A 42 -2.43 -1.26 12.08
CA ASN A 42 -2.55 -0.72 13.43
C ASN A 42 -3.40 -1.61 14.35
N PHE A 43 -4.37 -2.34 13.79
CA PHE A 43 -5.15 -3.37 14.49
C PHE A 43 -4.45 -4.73 14.56
N ARG A 44 -3.21 -4.85 14.05
CA ARG A 44 -2.43 -6.09 13.99
C ARG A 44 -3.10 -7.22 13.19
N LYS A 45 -3.98 -6.84 12.25
CA LYS A 45 -4.62 -7.69 11.26
C LYS A 45 -3.76 -7.72 10.00
N TYR A 46 -2.71 -8.54 10.04
CA TYR A 46 -1.60 -8.42 9.09
C TYR A 46 -1.92 -9.03 7.73
N GLU A 47 -2.74 -10.07 7.70
CA GLU A 47 -3.22 -10.74 6.49
C GLU A 47 -4.11 -9.79 5.66
N GLU A 48 -5.09 -9.15 6.31
CA GLU A 48 -5.97 -8.16 5.70
C GLU A 48 -5.18 -6.93 5.25
N ALA A 49 -4.23 -6.46 6.08
CA ALA A 49 -3.34 -5.37 5.71
C ALA A 49 -2.54 -5.69 4.44
N MET A 50 -1.97 -6.90 4.35
CA MET A 50 -1.20 -7.31 3.18
C MET A 50 -2.08 -7.35 1.93
N ALA A 51 -3.28 -7.91 2.02
CA ALA A 51 -4.22 -7.96 0.88
C ALA A 51 -4.57 -6.56 0.36
N MET A 52 -4.78 -5.60 1.25
CA MET A 52 -5.05 -4.21 0.86
C MET A 52 -3.85 -3.55 0.16
N TYR A 53 -2.64 -3.70 0.71
CA TYR A 53 -1.44 -3.11 0.09
C TYR A 53 -1.09 -3.78 -1.24
N GLU A 54 -1.22 -5.10 -1.35
CA GLU A 54 -0.97 -5.84 -2.61
C GLU A 54 -1.92 -5.40 -3.71
N ARG A 55 -3.21 -5.26 -3.39
CA ARG A 55 -4.21 -4.78 -4.36
C ARG A 55 -3.97 -3.32 -4.75
N SER A 56 -3.63 -2.46 -3.79
CA SER A 56 -3.24 -1.07 -4.08
C SER A 56 -2.03 -1.02 -5.01
N LEU A 57 -1.01 -1.85 -4.75
CA LEU A 57 0.19 -1.95 -5.58
C LEU A 57 -0.14 -2.44 -7.00
N GLU A 58 -1.01 -3.44 -7.16
CA GLU A 58 -1.43 -3.93 -8.47
C GLU A 58 -2.10 -2.83 -9.32
N ILE A 59 -3.00 -2.04 -8.70
CA ILE A 59 -3.67 -0.92 -9.37
C ILE A 59 -2.62 0.11 -9.83
N LEU A 60 -1.74 0.53 -8.92
CA LEU A 60 -0.73 1.55 -9.21
C LEU A 60 0.29 1.06 -10.27
N GLU A 61 0.71 -0.21 -10.23
CA GLU A 61 1.57 -0.80 -11.26
C GLU A 61 0.87 -0.83 -12.63
N GLY A 62 -0.44 -1.04 -12.66
CA GLY A 62 -1.24 -0.98 -13.89
C GLY A 62 -1.37 0.44 -14.47
N LEU A 63 -1.42 1.47 -13.60
CA LEU A 63 -1.58 2.87 -14.01
C LEU A 63 -0.26 3.54 -14.42
N PHE A 64 0.80 3.30 -13.66
CA PHE A 64 2.06 4.05 -13.76
C PHE A 64 3.26 3.18 -14.15
N GLY A 65 3.08 1.85 -14.17
CA GLY A 65 4.17 0.90 -14.39
C GLY A 65 4.93 0.55 -13.11
N LYS A 66 5.88 -0.38 -13.23
CA LYS A 66 6.52 -1.06 -12.07
C LYS A 66 7.63 -0.29 -11.38
N SER A 67 8.02 0.87 -11.91
CA SER A 67 9.16 1.66 -11.42
C SER A 67 8.77 3.10 -11.07
N ASP A 68 7.48 3.37 -10.91
CA ASP A 68 6.99 4.70 -10.59
C ASP A 68 7.07 4.98 -9.07
N PRO A 69 7.48 6.19 -8.64
CA PRO A 69 7.46 6.60 -7.23
C PRO A 69 6.10 6.48 -6.53
N PHE A 70 4.98 6.51 -7.25
CA PHE A 70 3.65 6.34 -6.66
C PHE A 70 3.45 4.96 -6.02
N LEU A 71 4.26 3.95 -6.36
CA LEU A 71 4.21 2.63 -5.73
C LEU A 71 4.73 2.62 -4.28
N VAL A 72 5.54 3.61 -3.90
CA VAL A 72 6.34 3.62 -2.67
C VAL A 72 5.48 3.47 -1.41
N PRO A 73 4.35 4.18 -1.22
CA PRO A 73 3.56 4.04 0.00
C PRO A 73 3.06 2.61 0.25
N SER A 74 2.57 1.93 -0.78
CA SER A 74 2.06 0.56 -0.67
C SER A 74 3.19 -0.43 -0.38
N LEU A 75 4.35 -0.27 -1.05
CA LEU A 75 5.55 -1.07 -0.77
C LEU A 75 6.02 -0.90 0.68
N LEU A 76 6.10 0.33 1.18
CA LEU A 76 6.50 0.60 2.57
C LEU A 76 5.49 0.01 3.58
N GLY A 77 4.19 0.05 3.24
CA GLY A 77 3.14 -0.63 3.99
C GLY A 77 3.39 -2.13 4.13
N MET A 78 3.67 -2.82 3.01
CA MET A 78 4.01 -4.24 3.00
C MET A 78 5.28 -4.55 3.81
N ALA A 79 6.33 -3.74 3.67
CA ALA A 79 7.58 -3.90 4.43
C ALA A 79 7.33 -3.79 5.95
N LYS A 80 6.50 -2.82 6.37
CA LYS A 80 6.10 -2.66 7.78
C LYS A 80 5.35 -3.90 8.29
N VAL A 81 4.44 -4.47 7.49
CA VAL A 81 3.73 -5.71 7.85
C VAL A 81 4.72 -6.86 8.00
N TYR A 82 5.62 -7.07 7.03
CA TYR A 82 6.64 -8.12 7.10
C TYR A 82 7.54 -8.01 8.32
N THR A 83 7.98 -6.80 8.67
CA THR A 83 8.75 -6.55 9.89
C THR A 83 7.93 -6.91 11.14
N SER A 84 6.64 -6.56 11.17
CA SER A 84 5.75 -6.81 12.31
C SER A 84 5.48 -8.30 12.57
N ILE A 85 5.55 -9.14 11.52
CA ILE A 85 5.42 -10.61 11.61
C ILE A 85 6.78 -11.34 11.67
N GLY A 86 7.89 -10.62 11.86
CA GLY A 86 9.22 -11.22 12.02
C GLY A 86 9.88 -11.71 10.73
N ARG A 87 9.34 -11.35 9.56
CA ARG A 87 9.89 -11.73 8.23
C ARG A 87 10.83 -10.65 7.69
N ALA A 88 11.96 -10.45 8.37
CA ALA A 88 12.91 -9.39 8.06
C ALA A 88 13.48 -9.48 6.63
N SER A 89 13.75 -10.68 6.11
CA SER A 89 14.31 -10.86 4.75
C SER A 89 13.39 -10.28 3.67
N LYS A 90 12.09 -10.58 3.73
CA LYS A 90 11.09 -10.04 2.79
C LYS A 90 10.93 -8.52 2.91
N SER A 91 11.04 -8.00 4.13
CA SER A 91 11.02 -6.54 4.36
C SER A 91 12.21 -5.86 3.68
N VAL A 92 13.42 -6.44 3.81
CA VAL A 92 14.63 -5.95 3.15
C VAL A 92 14.49 -5.98 1.62
N GLU A 93 13.97 -7.06 1.04
CA GLU A 93 13.71 -7.14 -0.40
C GLU A 93 12.81 -6.00 -0.90
N ILE A 94 11.73 -5.69 -0.16
CA ILE A 94 10.83 -4.59 -0.50
C ILE A 94 11.49 -3.22 -0.32
N TYR A 95 12.29 -3.03 0.73
CA TYR A 95 13.05 -1.80 0.90
C TYR A 95 14.06 -1.59 -0.23
N CYS A 96 14.79 -2.63 -0.66
CA CYS A 96 15.67 -2.55 -1.83
C CYS A 96 14.91 -2.12 -3.07
N ARG A 97 13.76 -2.77 -3.37
CA ARG A 97 12.91 -2.38 -4.50
C ARG A 97 12.46 -0.91 -4.41
N THR A 98 12.09 -0.46 -3.21
CA THR A 98 11.65 0.93 -2.97
C THR A 98 12.78 1.92 -3.24
N VAL A 99 14.00 1.62 -2.80
CA VAL A 99 15.18 2.46 -3.05
C VAL A 99 15.49 2.52 -4.55
N ASP A 100 15.47 1.38 -5.26
CA ASP A 100 15.73 1.34 -6.70
C ASP A 100 14.75 2.21 -7.50
N ILE A 101 13.48 2.27 -7.08
CA ILE A 101 12.44 3.13 -7.69
C ILE A 101 12.80 4.61 -7.48
N LEU A 102 13.13 5.00 -6.25
CA LEU A 102 13.46 6.37 -5.90
C LEU A 102 14.74 6.85 -6.60
N GLU A 103 15.75 5.98 -6.73
CA GLU A 103 16.99 6.29 -7.45
C GLU A 103 16.74 6.55 -8.94
N LYS A 104 15.93 5.70 -9.59
CA LYS A 104 15.59 5.88 -11.01
C LYS A 104 14.80 7.16 -11.25
N SER A 105 13.87 7.50 -10.37
CA SER A 105 13.09 8.73 -10.47
C SER A 105 13.97 9.98 -10.39
N ARG A 106 14.94 10.01 -9.46
CA ARG A 106 15.89 11.13 -9.34
C ARG A 106 16.82 11.23 -10.55
N GLY A 107 17.22 10.09 -11.11
CA GLY A 107 18.02 10.04 -12.35
C GLY A 107 17.27 10.63 -13.54
N ALA A 108 15.99 10.29 -13.70
CA ALA A 108 15.12 10.84 -14.74
C ALA A 108 14.93 12.36 -14.59
N GLU A 109 14.62 12.84 -13.39
CA GLU A 109 14.53 14.29 -13.12
C GLU A 109 15.85 15.02 -13.39
N SER A 110 17.01 14.39 -13.15
CA SER A 110 18.31 14.99 -13.45
C SER A 110 18.61 15.10 -14.96
N LEU A 111 18.10 14.17 -15.76
CA LEU A 111 18.27 14.16 -17.22
C LEU A 111 17.31 15.13 -17.92
N ASP A 112 16.11 15.36 -17.37
CA ASP A 112 15.14 16.32 -17.89
C ASP A 112 15.55 17.79 -17.67
N VAL A 113 16.52 18.07 -16.78
CA VAL A 113 17.08 19.42 -16.57
C VAL A 113 18.25 19.71 -17.54
N VAL A 114 18.73 18.71 -18.28
CA VAL A 114 19.75 18.89 -19.32
C VAL A 114 19.06 19.03 -20.68
N VAL A 115 18.35 20.14 -20.88
CA VAL A 115 17.93 20.59 -22.21
C VAL A 115 18.83 21.77 -22.60
N PRO A 116 19.49 21.75 -23.78
CA PRO A 116 20.51 22.73 -24.18
C PRO A 116 20.04 24.19 -24.26
#